data_AF-A0A9P7SK51-F1
#
_entry.id   AF-A0A9P7SK51-F1
#
_cell.length_a   1.000
_cell.length_b   1.000
_cell.length_c   1.000
_cell.angle_alpha   90.00
_cell.angle_beta   90.00
_cell.angle_gamma   90.00
#
_symmetry.space_group_name_H-M   'P 1'
#
loop_
_entity.id
_entity.type
_entity.pdbx_description
1 polymer ?
#
loop_
_entity_poly.entity_id
_entity_poly.type
_entity_poly.pdbx_seq_one_letter_code
_entity_poly.pdbx_strand_id
1 'polypeptide(L)'
;SGLADISNEPVFLTVYLYHYAGRPGLSAQRIHQYIPSAFNNSYGGLPGNDDSGSMGAFLFFSVLGLFPVAGQNVYLINPSLVKEISIQHPVTEKRATVRCMNFDPAYREVYIQSARVNGEPWTRSWIGHEFFTEGWTLELTLGREESDWGTAPGDRPPSWRTSS
;
A
#
# COMPACT_ATOMS: atom_id res chain seq x y z
N SER A 1 8.01 -6.31 -23.94
CA SER A 1 6.79 -7.15 -23.99
C SER A 1 6.12 -7.02 -22.62
N GLY A 2 5.20 -6.10 -22.34
CA GLY A 2 4.22 -5.44 -23.19
C GLY A 2 2.82 -6.02 -22.94
N LEU A 3 2.42 -6.21 -21.68
CA LEU A 3 1.11 -6.80 -21.31
C LEU A 3 0.33 -6.02 -20.25
N ALA A 4 0.83 -4.90 -19.75
CA ALA A 4 0.07 -4.03 -18.84
C ALA A 4 0.49 -2.58 -19.05
N ASP A 5 -0.37 -1.80 -19.70
CA ASP A 5 -0.24 -0.35 -19.73
C ASP A 5 -0.80 0.17 -18.40
N ILE A 6 0.10 0.60 -17.51
CA ILE A 6 -0.27 1.10 -16.19
C ILE A 6 -0.94 2.49 -16.31
N SER A 7 -1.09 3.05 -17.52
CA SER A 7 -1.75 4.33 -17.80
C SER A 7 -3.27 4.22 -17.99
N ASN A 8 -3.90 3.10 -17.59
CA ASN A 8 -5.34 2.84 -17.72
C ASN A 8 -5.91 2.26 -16.42
N GLU A 9 -7.07 2.76 -15.98
CA GLU A 9 -7.76 2.47 -14.70
C GLU A 9 -7.85 0.98 -14.30
N PRO A 10 -7.99 -0.02 -15.21
CA PRO A 10 -8.11 -1.43 -14.85
C PRO A 10 -6.83 -2.06 -14.26
N VAL A 11 -5.67 -1.42 -14.39
CA VAL A 11 -4.37 -2.04 -14.05
C VAL A 11 -3.95 -1.76 -12.60
N PHE A 12 -4.56 -0.77 -11.94
CA PHE A 12 -4.25 -0.42 -10.55
C PHE A 12 -4.40 -1.60 -9.59
N LEU A 13 -5.49 -2.37 -9.70
CA LEU A 13 -5.71 -3.54 -8.86
C LEU A 13 -4.70 -4.66 -9.12
N THR A 14 -4.20 -4.79 -10.35
CA THR A 14 -3.28 -5.88 -10.74
C THR A 14 -2.00 -5.82 -9.93
N VAL A 15 -1.52 -4.62 -9.59
CA VAL A 15 -0.33 -4.42 -8.76
C VAL A 15 -0.52 -4.99 -7.35
N TYR A 16 -1.75 -4.93 -6.82
CA TYR A 16 -2.05 -5.39 -5.46
C TYR A 16 -2.47 -6.87 -5.40
N LEU A 17 -2.69 -7.56 -6.52
CA LEU A 17 -3.04 -8.98 -6.53
C LEU A 17 -1.95 -9.88 -5.94
N TYR A 18 -0.68 -9.42 -5.91
CA TYR A 18 0.39 -10.17 -5.28
C TYR A 18 0.18 -10.38 -3.77
N HIS A 19 -0.60 -9.53 -3.08
CA HIS A 19 -0.99 -9.77 -1.69
C HIS A 19 -1.76 -11.08 -1.54
N TYR A 20 -2.72 -11.35 -2.43
CA TYR A 20 -3.51 -12.57 -2.42
C TYR A 20 -2.70 -13.80 -2.84
N ALA A 21 -1.65 -13.62 -3.65
CA ALA A 21 -0.70 -14.66 -4.01
C ALA A 21 0.35 -14.96 -2.92
N GLY A 22 0.39 -14.18 -1.83
CA GLY A 22 1.41 -14.30 -0.79
C GLY A 22 2.78 -13.80 -1.22
N ARG A 23 2.83 -12.78 -2.08
CA ARG A 23 4.06 -12.13 -2.60
C ARG A 23 4.00 -10.60 -2.47
N PRO A 24 3.63 -10.04 -1.30
CA PRO A 24 3.42 -8.59 -1.16
C PRO A 24 4.65 -7.73 -1.52
N GLY A 25 5.86 -8.28 -1.45
CA GLY A 25 7.08 -7.60 -1.90
C GLY A 25 7.04 -7.20 -3.38
N LEU A 26 6.38 -7.97 -4.24
CA LEU A 26 6.20 -7.62 -5.64
C LEU A 26 5.24 -6.43 -5.84
N SER A 27 4.20 -6.29 -5.00
CA SER A 27 3.37 -5.08 -4.99
C SER A 27 4.22 -3.86 -4.66
N ALA A 28 5.03 -3.98 -3.59
CA ALA A 28 5.86 -2.88 -3.11
C ALA A 28 6.85 -2.41 -4.19
N GLN A 29 7.55 -3.34 -4.84
CA GLN A 29 8.46 -3.04 -5.94
C GLN A 29 7.75 -2.29 -7.09
N ARG A 30 6.56 -2.75 -7.48
CA ARG A 30 5.81 -2.19 -8.62
C ARG A 30 5.29 -0.79 -8.33
N ILE A 31 4.75 -0.54 -7.14
CA ILE A 31 4.24 0.79 -6.73
C ILE A 31 5.39 1.80 -6.71
N HIS A 32 6.53 1.44 -6.10
CA HIS A 32 7.70 2.32 -5.98
C HIS A 32 8.43 2.54 -7.31
N GLN A 33 8.22 1.68 -8.30
CA GLN A 33 8.67 1.91 -9.67
C GLN A 33 7.68 2.82 -10.43
N TYR A 34 6.39 2.48 -10.40
CA TYR A 34 5.39 3.12 -11.23
C TYR A 34 5.09 4.56 -10.79
N ILE A 35 4.76 4.78 -9.52
CA ILE A 35 4.29 6.09 -9.05
C ILE A 35 5.34 7.18 -9.31
N PRO A 36 6.63 7.02 -8.96
CA PRO A 36 7.63 8.06 -9.21
C PRO A 36 7.91 8.28 -10.71
N SER A 37 7.69 7.27 -11.55
CA SER A 37 7.88 7.39 -13.01
C SER A 37 6.72 8.08 -13.70
N ALA A 38 5.50 7.92 -13.18
CA ALA A 38 4.26 8.36 -13.79
C ALA A 38 3.79 9.71 -13.23
N PHE A 39 4.04 9.97 -11.95
CA PHE A 39 3.65 11.19 -11.25
C PHE A 39 4.88 12.04 -10.96
N ASN A 40 4.97 13.20 -11.59
CA ASN A 40 6.05 14.16 -11.35
C ASN A 40 5.50 15.58 -11.18
N ASN A 41 6.33 16.50 -10.70
CA ASN A 41 5.93 17.89 -10.41
C ASN A 41 6.00 18.81 -11.64
N SER A 42 6.10 18.27 -12.86
CA SER A 42 6.13 19.06 -14.09
C SER A 42 4.71 19.43 -14.55
N TYR A 43 4.62 20.39 -15.47
CA TYR A 43 3.37 20.88 -16.06
C TYR A 43 2.55 19.79 -16.81
N GLY A 44 3.08 18.57 -16.95
CA GLY A 44 2.41 17.38 -17.49
C GLY A 44 2.61 16.13 -16.63
N GLY A 45 2.84 16.29 -15.32
CA GLY A 45 3.16 15.21 -14.39
C GLY A 45 1.97 14.41 -13.85
N LEU A 46 0.79 14.58 -14.45
CA LEU A 46 -0.34 13.65 -14.35
C LEU A 46 -0.40 12.88 -15.68
N PRO A 47 -0.31 11.54 -15.67
CA PRO A 47 -0.42 10.76 -16.90
C PRO A 47 -1.88 10.67 -17.33
N GLY A 48 -2.34 11.61 -18.16
CA GLY A 48 -3.67 11.54 -18.78
C GLY A 48 -4.82 12.12 -17.94
N ASN A 49 -6.04 12.01 -18.50
CA ASN A 49 -7.25 12.67 -18.04
C ASN A 49 -7.58 12.24 -16.59
N ASP A 50 -7.98 13.18 -15.74
CA ASP A 50 -8.22 12.98 -14.30
C ASP A 50 -9.39 12.02 -13.98
N ASP A 51 -9.93 11.23 -14.93
CA ASP A 51 -10.93 10.16 -14.78
C ASP A 51 -11.82 10.24 -13.51
N SER A 52 -12.44 11.42 -13.35
CA SER A 52 -13.29 11.81 -12.22
C SER A 52 -12.68 11.60 -10.81
N GLY A 53 -11.38 11.85 -10.60
CA GLY A 53 -10.67 11.79 -9.32
C GLY A 53 -10.08 10.42 -8.96
N SER A 54 -10.27 9.40 -9.79
CA SER A 54 -9.80 8.03 -9.55
C SER A 54 -8.28 7.95 -9.47
N MET A 55 -7.58 8.69 -10.34
CA MET A 55 -6.12 8.79 -10.35
C MET A 55 -5.59 9.51 -9.10
N GLY A 56 -6.26 10.58 -8.66
CA GLY A 56 -5.91 11.30 -7.44
C GLY A 56 -6.06 10.44 -6.18
N ALA A 57 -7.15 9.67 -6.09
CA ALA A 57 -7.36 8.72 -4.99
C ALA A 57 -6.30 7.61 -5.00
N PHE A 58 -5.99 7.04 -6.16
CA PHE A 58 -4.95 6.03 -6.30
C PHE A 58 -3.57 6.53 -5.87
N LEU A 59 -3.20 7.75 -6.29
CA LEU A 59 -1.96 8.39 -5.86
C LEU A 59 -1.94 8.59 -4.34
N PHE A 60 -3.02 9.15 -3.78
CA PHE A 60 -3.11 9.38 -2.33
C PHE A 60 -2.93 8.10 -1.52
N PHE A 61 -3.63 7.03 -1.91
CA PHE A 61 -3.53 5.72 -1.25
C PHE A 61 -2.14 5.09 -1.42
N SER A 62 -1.53 5.24 -2.59
CA SER A 62 -0.14 4.81 -2.83
C SER A 62 0.86 5.58 -1.97
N VAL A 63 0.69 6.90 -1.81
CA VAL A 63 1.51 7.72 -0.91
C VAL A 63 1.29 7.31 0.54
N LEU A 64 0.05 7.05 0.95
CA LEU A 64 -0.29 6.56 2.29
C LEU A 64 0.33 5.18 2.59
N GLY A 65 0.60 4.36 1.58
CA GLY A 65 1.05 2.98 1.74
C GLY A 65 -0.12 2.01 2.03
N LEU A 66 -1.34 2.37 1.66
CA LEU A 66 -2.54 1.55 1.86
C LEU A 66 -3.38 1.53 0.61
N PHE A 67 -4.02 0.41 0.28
CA PHE A 67 -4.98 0.34 -0.82
C PHE A 67 -6.31 -0.29 -0.39
N PRO A 68 -7.44 0.43 -0.52
CA PRO A 68 -8.74 -0.08 -0.06
C PRO A 68 -9.28 -1.18 -0.98
N VAL A 69 -9.70 -2.30 -0.40
CA VAL A 69 -10.48 -3.32 -1.11
C VAL A 69 -11.96 -2.95 -0.99
N ALA A 70 -12.56 -2.55 -2.11
CA ALA A 70 -13.93 -2.06 -2.14
C ALA A 70 -14.93 -3.07 -1.53
N GLY A 71 -15.81 -2.60 -0.65
CA GLY A 71 -16.83 -3.41 0.01
C GLY A 71 -16.31 -4.31 1.14
N GLN A 72 -15.03 -4.20 1.54
CA GLN A 72 -14.45 -5.00 2.61
C GLN A 72 -13.75 -4.14 3.66
N ASN A 73 -13.66 -4.67 4.88
CA ASN A 73 -12.86 -4.09 5.96
C ASN A 73 -11.36 -4.42 5.78
N VAL A 74 -10.80 -4.08 4.62
CA VAL A 74 -9.45 -4.50 4.21
C VAL A 74 -8.75 -3.37 3.44
N TYR A 75 -7.59 -2.99 3.96
CA TYR A 75 -6.59 -2.16 3.29
C TYR A 75 -5.32 -2.98 3.10
N LEU A 76 -4.83 -3.08 1.86
CA LEU A 76 -3.59 -3.79 1.55
C LEU A 76 -2.40 -2.90 1.88
N ILE A 77 -1.43 -3.45 2.62
CA ILE A 77 -0.30 -2.67 3.16
C ILE A 77 0.86 -2.67 2.16
N ASN A 78 1.34 -1.50 1.79
CA ASN A 78 2.59 -1.30 1.08
C ASN A 78 3.46 -0.27 1.83
N PRO A 79 4.77 -0.19 1.55
CA PRO A 79 5.56 0.91 2.06
C PRO A 79 4.99 2.25 1.57
N SER A 80 4.96 3.24 2.45
CA SER A 80 4.59 4.60 2.08
C SER A 80 5.69 5.22 1.20
N LEU A 81 5.28 6.06 0.25
CA LEU A 81 6.20 6.86 -0.57
C LEU A 81 6.82 8.03 0.22
N VAL A 82 6.43 8.21 1.48
CA VAL A 82 7.04 9.18 2.40
C VAL A 82 7.47 8.48 3.69
N LYS A 83 8.40 9.10 4.41
CA LYS A 83 8.93 8.55 5.66
C LYS A 83 7.84 8.33 6.71
N GLU A 84 6.92 9.28 6.83
CA GLU A 84 5.81 9.23 7.79
C GLU A 84 4.63 10.06 7.25
N ILE A 85 3.43 9.55 7.43
CA ILE A 85 2.19 10.24 7.10
C ILE A 85 1.13 9.93 8.15
N SER A 86 0.36 10.96 8.53
CA SER A 86 -0.71 10.84 9.52
C SER A 86 -2.00 11.44 9.01
N ILE A 87 -3.11 10.75 9.27
CA ILE A 87 -4.46 11.18 8.92
C ILE A 87 -5.26 11.32 10.20
N GLN A 88 -5.88 12.48 10.40
CA GLN A 88 -6.80 12.70 11.50
C GLN A 88 -8.20 12.31 11.06
N HIS A 89 -8.84 11.44 11.82
CA HIS A 89 -10.23 11.08 11.60
C HIS A 89 -11.13 12.27 12.01
N PRO A 90 -12.05 12.75 11.14
CA PRO A 90 -12.78 13.99 11.39
C PRO A 90 -13.77 13.91 12.56
N VAL A 91 -14.29 12.71 12.87
CA VAL A 91 -15.25 12.51 13.97
C VAL A 91 -14.59 12.11 15.29
N THR A 92 -13.74 11.08 15.30
CA THR A 92 -13.08 10.61 16.53
C THR A 92 -11.88 11.46 16.93
N GLU A 93 -11.41 12.36 16.06
CA GLU A 93 -10.20 13.18 16.20
C GLU A 93 -8.90 12.40 16.37
N LYS A 94 -8.98 11.06 16.38
CA LYS A 94 -7.85 10.15 16.49
C LYS A 94 -6.98 10.22 15.24
N ARG A 95 -5.69 9.95 15.42
CA ARG A 95 -4.67 10.08 14.38
C ARG A 95 -4.13 8.70 14.00
N ALA A 96 -4.39 8.29 12.77
CA ALA A 96 -3.81 7.09 12.19
C ALA A 96 -2.49 7.46 11.51
N THR A 97 -1.44 6.66 11.71
CA THR A 97 -0.08 6.98 11.23
C THR A 97 0.54 5.78 10.55
N VAL A 98 1.12 6.00 9.37
CA VAL A 98 2.03 5.03 8.71
C VAL A 98 3.44 5.60 8.78
N ARG A 99 4.39 4.80 9.27
CA ARG A 99 5.81 5.16 9.41
C ARG A 99 6.69 4.11 8.74
N CYS A 100 7.62 4.55 7.90
CA CYS A 100 8.62 3.70 7.28
C CYS A 100 9.98 3.87 7.98
N MET A 101 10.40 2.85 8.72
CA MET A 101 11.75 2.74 9.26
C MET A 101 12.71 2.31 8.14
N ASN A 102 13.92 2.87 8.13
CA ASN A 102 14.88 2.76 7.02
C ASN A 102 14.37 3.32 5.69
N PHE A 103 13.46 4.30 5.71
CA PHE A 103 13.00 4.98 4.50
C PHE A 103 14.17 5.56 3.70
N ASP A 104 14.24 5.20 2.42
CA ASP A 104 15.17 5.73 1.44
C ASP A 104 14.41 6.53 0.38
N PRO A 105 14.64 7.84 0.22
CA PRO A 105 13.97 8.64 -0.81
C PRO A 105 14.36 8.25 -2.24
N ALA A 106 15.44 7.47 -2.43
CA ALA A 106 15.78 6.88 -3.71
C ALA A 106 15.08 5.54 -3.97
N TYR A 107 14.22 5.08 -3.04
CA TYR A 107 13.44 3.85 -3.12
C TYR A 107 14.27 2.59 -3.42
N ARG A 108 15.47 2.48 -2.82
CA ARG A 108 16.26 1.22 -2.87
C ARG A 108 15.84 0.24 -1.77
N GLU A 109 15.27 0.76 -0.68
CA GLU A 109 14.74 -0.01 0.46
C GLU A 109 13.21 -0.01 0.38
N VAL A 110 12.62 -0.94 -0.38
CA VAL A 110 11.16 -0.96 -0.64
C VAL A 110 10.48 -2.23 -0.15
N TYR A 111 11.22 -3.21 0.36
CA TYR A 111 10.63 -4.46 0.82
C TYR A 111 10.41 -4.41 2.33
N ILE A 112 9.17 -4.67 2.76
CA ILE A 112 8.83 -4.75 4.18
C ILE A 112 9.52 -5.99 4.76
N GLN A 113 10.35 -5.78 5.77
CA GLN A 113 11.05 -6.83 6.53
C GLN A 113 10.26 -7.26 7.76
N SER A 114 9.55 -6.31 8.37
CA SER A 114 8.67 -6.53 9.52
C SER A 114 7.69 -5.38 9.66
N ALA A 115 6.52 -5.62 10.25
CA ALA A 115 5.59 -4.57 10.63
C ALA A 115 5.22 -4.65 12.11
N ARG A 116 4.86 -3.49 12.68
CA ARG A 116 4.24 -3.38 14.00
C ARG A 116 2.99 -2.52 13.92
N VAL A 117 1.95 -2.90 14.65
CA VAL A 117 0.75 -2.08 14.86
C VAL A 117 0.65 -1.77 16.34
N ASN A 118 0.71 -0.47 16.68
CA ASN A 118 0.72 0.01 18.06
C ASN A 118 1.82 -0.67 18.93
N GLY A 119 2.99 -0.91 18.34
CA GLY A 119 4.12 -1.56 18.99
C GLY A 119 4.11 -3.09 18.94
N GLU A 120 2.97 -3.73 18.65
CA GLU A 120 2.85 -5.18 18.59
C GLU A 120 3.21 -5.74 17.21
N PRO A 121 3.86 -6.92 17.11
CA PRO A 121 4.18 -7.55 15.83
C PRO A 121 2.94 -7.75 14.95
N TRP A 122 3.07 -7.41 13.67
CA TRP A 122 2.02 -7.56 12.68
C TRP A 122 2.56 -8.29 11.45
N THR A 123 1.99 -9.46 11.12
CA THR A 123 2.45 -10.29 10.00
C THR A 123 1.53 -10.23 8.79
N ARG A 124 0.27 -9.79 8.98
CA ARG A 124 -0.74 -9.75 7.91
C ARG A 124 -0.40 -8.66 6.91
N SER A 125 -0.47 -8.97 5.62
CA SER A 125 -0.19 -8.00 4.55
C SER A 125 -1.34 -7.00 4.31
N TRP A 126 -2.23 -6.86 5.29
CA TRP A 126 -3.43 -6.05 5.25
C TRP A 126 -3.80 -5.57 6.65
N ILE A 127 -4.61 -4.51 6.72
CA ILE A 127 -5.12 -3.92 7.97
C ILE A 127 -6.59 -3.54 7.80
N GLY A 128 -7.35 -3.49 8.90
CA GLY A 128 -8.75 -3.09 8.90
C GLY A 128 -8.93 -1.57 9.01
N HIS A 129 -10.17 -1.12 8.79
CA HIS A 129 -10.60 0.27 8.89
C HIS A 129 -10.48 0.84 10.30
N GLU A 130 -10.39 -0.03 11.31
CA GLU A 130 -10.09 0.34 12.69
C GLU A 130 -8.77 1.11 12.80
N PHE A 131 -7.85 0.90 11.85
CA PHE A 131 -6.65 1.74 11.71
C PHE A 131 -6.98 3.24 11.77
N PHE A 132 -8.02 3.67 11.05
CA PHE A 132 -8.45 5.06 10.99
C PHE A 132 -9.32 5.46 12.18
N THR A 133 -10.31 4.65 12.55
CA THR A 133 -11.29 5.02 13.58
C THR A 133 -10.68 4.99 14.99
N GLU A 134 -9.72 4.10 15.23
CA GLU A 134 -9.03 3.94 16.51
C GLU A 134 -7.67 4.67 16.57
N GLY A 135 -7.20 5.25 15.46
CA GLY A 135 -5.95 6.02 15.41
C GLY A 135 -4.71 5.16 15.65
N TRP A 136 -4.58 4.08 14.90
CA TRP A 136 -3.44 3.17 15.06
C TRP A 136 -2.17 3.73 14.41
N THR A 137 -1.02 3.26 14.90
CA THR A 137 0.28 3.49 14.28
C THR A 137 0.79 2.19 13.65
N LEU A 138 0.99 2.21 12.33
CA LEU A 138 1.62 1.15 11.55
C LEU A 138 3.08 1.53 11.28
N GLU A 139 4.01 0.77 11.84
CA GLU A 139 5.44 0.92 11.61
C GLU A 139 5.95 -0.20 10.70
N LEU A 140 6.56 0.16 9.58
CA LEU A 140 7.11 -0.76 8.59
C LEU A 140 8.63 -0.63 8.58
N THR A 141 9.34 -1.72 8.84
CA THR A 141 10.80 -1.77 8.68
C THR A 141 11.13 -2.19 7.27
N LEU A 142 11.85 -1.34 6.52
CA LEU A 142 12.18 -1.58 5.11
C LEU A 142 13.60 -2.14 4.92
N GLY A 143 13.78 -2.85 3.80
CA GLY A 143 15.03 -3.47 3.36
C GLY A 143 15.12 -3.60 1.83
N ARG A 144 16.32 -3.96 1.34
CA ARG A 144 16.66 -4.08 -0.09
C ARG A 144 16.14 -5.31 -0.79
N GLU A 145 15.89 -6.36 -0.03
CA GLU A 145 15.55 -7.68 -0.57
C GLU A 145 14.15 -8.09 -0.09
N GLU A 146 13.44 -8.83 -0.92
CA GLU A 146 12.12 -9.38 -0.56
C GLU A 146 12.27 -10.28 0.68
N SER A 147 11.37 -10.11 1.64
CA SER A 147 11.34 -10.90 2.88
C SER A 147 10.16 -11.86 2.90
N ASP A 148 10.10 -12.72 3.92
CA ASP A 148 8.98 -13.63 4.13
C ASP A 148 7.75 -12.95 4.78
N TRP A 149 7.80 -11.65 5.10
CA TRP A 149 6.70 -10.93 5.72
C TRP A 149 5.44 -10.95 4.84
N GLY A 150 4.30 -11.33 5.42
CA GLY A 150 3.01 -11.32 4.71
C GLY A 150 2.84 -12.43 3.66
N THR A 151 3.71 -13.44 3.64
CA THR A 151 3.68 -14.52 2.63
C THR A 151 2.85 -15.74 3.05
N ALA A 152 2.74 -15.98 4.36
CA ALA A 152 2.09 -17.16 4.91
C ALA A 152 0.59 -17.18 4.58
N PRO A 153 -0.04 -18.36 4.40
CA PRO A 153 -1.46 -18.45 4.07
C PRO A 153 -2.40 -17.71 5.03
N GLY A 154 -2.05 -17.63 6.32
CA GLY A 154 -2.84 -16.90 7.34
C GLY A 154 -2.60 -15.38 7.36
N ASP A 155 -1.56 -14.89 6.68
CA ASP A 155 -1.23 -13.47 6.60
C ASP A 155 -1.83 -12.78 5.37
N ARG A 156 -2.38 -13.57 4.44
CA ARG A 156 -3.01 -13.09 3.22
C ARG A 156 -4.34 -12.40 3.54
N PRO A 157 -4.79 -11.46 2.68
CA PRO A 157 -6.10 -10.85 2.84
C PRO A 157 -7.21 -11.90 2.73
N PRO A 158 -8.35 -11.70 3.41
CA PRO A 158 -9.48 -12.62 3.30
C PRO A 158 -10.00 -12.66 1.86
N SER A 159 -10.43 -13.83 1.42
CA SER A 159 -11.09 -14.03 0.12
C SER A 159 -12.24 -15.01 0.29
N TRP A 160 -13.33 -14.84 -0.46
CA TRP A 160 -14.42 -15.82 -0.46
C TRP A 160 -13.91 -17.16 -0.97
N ARG A 161 -14.02 -18.21 -0.14
CA ARG A 161 -13.82 -19.59 -0.60
C ARG A 161 -15.20 -20.25 -0.65
N THR A 162 -15.58 -20.78 -1.80
CA THR A 162 -16.55 -21.89 -1.81
C THR A 162 -15.82 -23.10 -1.24
N SER A 163 -16.17 -23.47 -0.01
CA SER A 163 -15.84 -24.79 0.53
C SER A 163 -16.41 -25.85 -0.41
N SER A 164 -15.54 -26.65 -1.03
CA SER A 164 -15.87 -27.99 -1.53
C SER A 164 -15.68 -28.99 -0.42
#